data_AF-A0AAW9DJQ4-F1
#
_entry.id   AF-A0AAW9DJQ4-F1
#
_cell.length_a   1.000
_cell.length_b   1.000
_cell.length_c   1.000
_cell.angle_alpha   90.00
_cell.angle_beta   90.00
_cell.angle_gamma   90.00
#
_symmetry.space_group_name_H-M   'P 1'
#
loop_
_entity.id
_entity.type
_entity.pdbx_description
1 polymer ?
#
loop_
_entity_poly.entity_id
_entity_poly.type
_entity_poly.pdbx_seq_one_letter_code
_entity_poly.pdbx_strand_id
1 'polypeptide(L)'
;VLLQLVLLSVTCLEIARHKTVQAKNITLRNRLRWFLLGFVAMVAFAVFISFQFPGQTRNQAVLVQVGKQVPPIIFLLFLVNASILEEIVYRQLLWEKLTFPFVQVVVTSFLFVLSHGPNQIGSWFMYSCLGLTLAAVR
;
A
#
# COMPACT_ATOMS: atom_id res chain seq x y z
N VAL A 1 -16.05 -4.49 0.63
CA VAL A 1 -16.83 -3.26 0.35
C VAL A 1 -17.26 -2.56 1.64
N LEU A 2 -18.10 -3.15 2.50
CA LEU A 2 -18.57 -2.48 3.73
C LEU A 2 -17.43 -2.04 4.67
N LEU A 3 -16.45 -2.92 4.90
CA LEU A 3 -15.27 -2.59 5.73
C LEU A 3 -14.42 -1.46 5.12
N GLN A 4 -14.27 -1.44 3.79
CA GLN A 4 -13.54 -0.37 3.10
C GLN A 4 -14.29 0.95 3.15
N LEU A 5 -15.63 0.94 3.05
CA LEU A 5 -16.45 2.12 3.20
C LEU A 5 -16.41 2.65 4.65
N VAL A 6 -16.38 1.76 5.64
CA VAL A 6 -16.22 2.11 7.06
C VAL A 6 -14.82 2.65 7.33
N LEU A 7 -13.77 2.03 6.79
CA LEU A 7 -12.40 2.53 6.95
C LEU A 7 -12.21 3.86 6.20
N LEU A 8 -12.84 4.03 5.04
CA LEU A 8 -12.84 5.29 4.29
C LEU A 8 -13.58 6.40 5.07
N SER A 9 -14.74 6.09 5.68
CA SER A 9 -15.47 7.07 6.47
C SER A 9 -14.74 7.43 7.76
N VAL A 10 -14.12 6.47 8.44
CA VAL A 10 -13.27 6.71 9.62
C VAL A 10 -12.03 7.52 9.25
N THR A 11 -11.33 7.19 8.16
CA THR A 11 -10.17 7.98 7.72
C THR A 11 -10.55 9.38 7.25
N CYS A 12 -11.68 9.54 6.56
CA CYS A 12 -12.21 10.85 6.19
C CYS A 12 -12.56 11.70 7.44
N LEU A 13 -13.15 11.08 8.46
CA LEU A 13 -13.43 11.71 9.75
C LEU A 13 -12.14 12.09 10.50
N GLU A 14 -11.15 11.20 10.51
CA GLU A 14 -9.86 11.42 11.17
C GLU A 14 -9.08 12.55 10.47
N ILE A 15 -9.05 12.58 9.13
CA ILE A 15 -8.44 13.66 8.33
C ILE A 15 -9.16 14.98 8.54
N ALA A 16 -10.51 14.97 8.60
CA ALA A 16 -11.28 16.17 8.89
C ALA A 16 -11.02 16.70 10.31
N ARG A 17 -10.73 15.81 11.26
CA ARG A 17 -10.53 16.14 12.68
C ARG A 17 -9.09 16.52 13.01
N HIS A 18 -8.11 15.92 12.33
CA HIS A 18 -6.68 16.17 12.50
C HIS A 18 -6.13 16.86 11.25
N LYS A 19 -5.79 18.16 11.35
CA LYS A 19 -5.01 18.93 10.35
C LYS A 19 -3.56 18.40 10.20
N THR A 20 -3.40 17.11 9.94
CA THR A 20 -2.12 16.36 10.05
C THR A 20 -1.46 16.09 8.71
N VAL A 21 -1.83 16.81 7.65
CA VAL A 21 -1.00 16.85 6.44
C VAL A 21 0.15 17.82 6.70
N GLN A 22 1.13 17.39 7.50
CA GLN A 22 2.43 18.04 7.60
C GLN A 22 3.13 17.90 6.23
N ALA A 23 2.93 18.89 5.36
CA ALA A 23 3.56 18.92 4.05
C ALA A 23 5.08 19.14 4.22
N LYS A 24 5.86 18.06 4.19
CA LYS A 24 7.32 18.15 4.13
C LYS A 24 7.72 18.90 2.85
N ASN A 25 8.52 19.95 3.01
CA ASN A 25 8.95 20.82 1.92
C ASN A 25 10.00 20.10 1.05
N ILE A 26 9.53 19.25 0.15
CA ILE A 26 10.33 18.51 -0.84
C ILE A 26 9.93 19.03 -2.21
N THR A 27 10.93 19.35 -3.06
CA THR A 27 10.69 19.79 -4.43
C THR A 27 9.95 18.73 -5.24
N LEU A 28 9.04 19.14 -6.13
CA LEU A 28 8.26 18.24 -6.99
C LEU A 28 9.16 17.29 -7.79
N ARG A 29 10.31 17.79 -8.29
CA ARG A 29 11.30 16.98 -9.01
C ARG A 29 11.86 15.85 -8.13
N ASN A 30 12.20 16.12 -6.86
CA ASN A 30 12.71 15.08 -5.97
C ASN A 30 11.61 14.09 -5.60
N ARG A 31 10.37 14.56 -5.36
CA ARG A 31 9.22 13.66 -5.14
C ARG A 31 9.02 12.70 -6.30
N LEU A 32 9.04 13.23 -7.54
CA LEU A 32 8.88 12.40 -8.74
C LEU A 32 10.03 11.39 -8.90
N ARG A 33 11.27 11.77 -8.58
CA ARG A 33 12.42 10.86 -8.62
C ARG A 33 12.25 9.69 -7.66
N TRP A 34 11.91 9.96 -6.40
CA TRP A 34 11.68 8.92 -5.39
C TRP A 34 10.50 8.02 -5.74
N PHE A 35 9.41 8.62 -6.26
CA PHE A 35 8.26 7.88 -6.74
C PHE A 35 8.63 6.92 -7.88
N LEU A 36 9.33 7.41 -8.92
CA LEU A 36 9.74 6.58 -10.06
C LEU A 36 10.73 5.49 -9.64
N LEU A 37 11.69 5.82 -8.76
CA LEU A 37 12.64 4.84 -8.23
C LEU A 37 11.91 3.72 -7.47
N GLY A 38 10.98 4.09 -6.57
CA GLY A 38 10.15 3.13 -5.84
C GLY A 38 9.31 2.27 -6.78
N PHE A 39 8.67 2.88 -7.79
CA PHE A 39 7.87 2.16 -8.78
C PHE A 39 8.69 1.14 -9.57
N VAL A 40 9.85 1.55 -10.10
CA VAL A 40 10.74 0.65 -10.85
C VAL A 40 11.24 -0.50 -9.96
N ALA A 41 11.65 -0.19 -8.72
CA ALA A 41 12.09 -1.21 -7.78
C ALA A 41 10.98 -2.23 -7.47
N MET A 42 9.75 -1.75 -7.22
CA MET A 42 8.61 -2.62 -6.98
C MET A 42 8.30 -3.55 -8.16
N VAL A 43 8.29 -3.02 -9.38
CA VAL A 43 8.05 -3.83 -10.58
C VAL A 43 9.15 -4.87 -10.77
N ALA A 44 10.43 -4.48 -10.61
CA ALA A 44 11.55 -5.40 -10.74
C ALA A 44 11.47 -6.55 -9.71
N PHE A 45 11.20 -6.25 -8.44
CA PHE A 45 11.02 -7.28 -7.41
C PHE A 45 9.80 -8.16 -7.69
N ALA A 46 8.67 -7.58 -8.10
CA ALA A 46 7.48 -8.35 -8.41
C ALA A 46 7.73 -9.35 -9.55
N VAL A 47 8.42 -8.93 -10.62
CA VAL A 47 8.79 -9.80 -11.74
C VAL A 47 9.76 -10.90 -11.28
N PHE A 48 10.82 -10.54 -10.54
CA PHE A 48 11.79 -11.49 -10.02
C PHE A 48 11.14 -12.55 -9.13
N ILE A 49 10.30 -12.13 -8.18
CA ILE A 49 9.60 -13.04 -7.27
C ILE A 49 8.61 -13.91 -8.05
N SER A 50 7.90 -13.35 -9.04
CA SER A 50 6.96 -14.12 -9.88
C SER A 50 7.66 -15.18 -10.72
N PHE A 51 8.91 -14.92 -11.15
CA PHE A 51 9.74 -15.90 -11.84
C PHE A 51 10.17 -17.04 -10.91
N GLN A 52 10.59 -16.70 -9.68
CA GLN A 52 11.10 -17.69 -8.72
C GLN A 52 9.99 -18.49 -8.02
N PHE A 53 8.83 -17.88 -7.81
CA PHE A 53 7.66 -18.43 -7.12
C PHE A 53 6.43 -18.29 -8.02
N PRO A 54 6.28 -19.16 -9.03
CA PRO A 54 5.15 -19.08 -9.95
C PRO A 54 3.84 -19.34 -9.21
N GLY A 55 2.86 -18.46 -9.42
CA GLY A 55 1.53 -18.58 -8.81
C GLY A 55 0.90 -17.23 -8.54
N GLN A 56 -0.42 -17.16 -8.69
CA GLN A 56 -1.17 -15.93 -8.40
C GLN A 56 -1.41 -15.81 -6.90
N THR A 57 -1.17 -14.61 -6.32
CA THR A 57 -1.55 -14.37 -4.94
C THR A 57 -3.06 -14.40 -4.78
N ARG A 58 -3.57 -14.79 -3.60
CA ARG A 58 -5.02 -14.77 -3.33
C ARG A 58 -5.64 -13.41 -3.61
N ASN A 59 -4.99 -12.32 -3.20
CA ASN A 59 -5.46 -10.96 -3.47
C ASN A 59 -5.56 -10.70 -4.98
N GLN A 60 -4.53 -11.05 -5.75
CA GLN A 60 -4.53 -10.88 -7.20
C GLN A 60 -5.65 -11.70 -7.87
N ALA A 61 -5.93 -12.92 -7.38
CA ALA A 61 -7.03 -13.74 -7.88
C ALA A 61 -8.39 -13.08 -7.66
N VAL A 62 -8.62 -12.55 -6.45
CA VAL A 62 -9.85 -11.83 -6.11
C VAL A 62 -9.97 -10.54 -6.93
N LEU A 63 -8.89 -9.76 -7.07
CA LEU A 63 -8.90 -8.51 -7.85
C LEU A 63 -9.18 -8.76 -9.33
N VAL A 64 -8.61 -9.82 -9.92
CA VAL A 64 -8.91 -10.21 -11.32
C VAL A 64 -10.37 -10.64 -11.46
N GLN A 65 -10.92 -11.36 -10.49
CA GLN A 65 -12.34 -11.76 -10.51
C GLN A 65 -13.26 -10.54 -10.42
N VAL A 66 -13.01 -9.64 -9.46
CA VAL A 66 -13.80 -8.40 -9.31
C VAL A 66 -13.68 -7.52 -10.54
N GLY A 67 -12.47 -7.35 -11.09
CA GLY A 67 -12.23 -6.56 -12.29
C GLY A 67 -12.97 -7.06 -13.54
N LYS A 68 -13.33 -8.34 -13.60
CA LYS A 68 -14.19 -8.90 -14.66
C LYS A 68 -15.69 -8.59 -14.47
N GLN A 69 -16.11 -8.24 -13.25
CA GLN A 69 -17.51 -8.05 -12.88
C GLN A 69 -17.95 -6.58 -12.88
N VAL A 70 -17.01 -5.64 -12.78
CA VAL A 70 -17.29 -4.21 -12.69
C VAL A 70 -16.75 -3.43 -13.90
N PRO A 71 -17.34 -2.27 -14.24
CA PRO A 71 -16.79 -1.40 -15.27
C PRO A 71 -15.33 -1.01 -14.97
N PRO A 72 -14.43 -0.95 -15.96
CA PRO A 72 -13.02 -0.66 -15.74
C PRO A 72 -12.75 0.63 -14.96
N ILE A 73 -13.52 1.69 -15.22
CA ILE A 73 -13.39 2.97 -14.52
C ILE A 73 -13.69 2.81 -13.03
N ILE A 74 -14.74 2.06 -12.69
CA ILE A 74 -15.11 1.80 -11.29
C ILE A 74 -14.06 0.94 -10.60
N PHE A 75 -13.51 -0.05 -11.30
CA PHE A 75 -12.40 -0.86 -10.79
C PHE A 75 -11.15 -0.01 -10.51
N LEU A 76 -10.78 0.89 -11.42
CA LEU A 76 -9.65 1.80 -11.24
C LEU A 76 -9.88 2.74 -10.04
N LEU A 77 -11.07 3.31 -9.90
CA LEU A 77 -11.41 4.15 -8.75
C LEU A 77 -11.33 3.37 -7.44
N PHE A 78 -11.78 2.10 -7.43
CA PHE A 78 -11.65 1.21 -6.28
C PHE A 78 -10.18 0.98 -5.91
N LEU A 79 -9.31 0.71 -6.89
CA LEU A 79 -7.88 0.50 -6.65
C LEU A 79 -7.21 1.77 -6.10
N VAL A 80 -7.48 2.93 -6.70
CA VAL A 80 -6.97 4.22 -6.22
C VAL A 80 -7.44 4.48 -4.78
N ASN A 81 -8.72 4.26 -4.50
CA ASN A 81 -9.28 4.42 -3.17
C ASN A 81 -8.64 3.48 -2.15
N ALA A 82 -8.41 2.22 -2.51
CA ALA A 82 -7.71 1.25 -1.66
C ALA A 82 -6.27 1.71 -1.36
N SER A 83 -5.52 2.14 -2.37
CA SER A 83 -4.14 2.62 -2.20
C SER A 83 -4.04 3.87 -1.33
N ILE A 84 -4.97 4.83 -1.50
CA ILE A 84 -5.03 6.03 -0.64
C ILE A 84 -5.29 5.63 0.82
N LEU A 85 -6.25 4.73 1.03
CA LEU A 85 -6.60 4.25 2.37
C LEU A 85 -5.41 3.54 3.04
N GLU A 86 -4.69 2.69 2.31
CA GLU A 86 -3.49 2.01 2.81
C GLU A 86 -2.43 3.03 3.25
N GLU A 87 -2.15 4.04 2.43
CA GLU A 87 -1.17 5.07 2.75
C GLU A 87 -1.59 5.89 3.99
N ILE A 88 -2.87 6.26 4.11
CA ILE A 88 -3.38 6.96 5.29
C ILE A 88 -3.24 6.09 6.53
N VAL A 89 -3.70 4.83 6.48
CA VAL A 89 -3.71 3.95 7.65
C VAL A 89 -2.29 3.61 8.10
N TYR A 90 -1.44 3.14 7.19
CA TYR A 90 -0.11 2.66 7.56
C TYR A 90 0.91 3.79 7.69
N ARG A 91 0.87 4.77 6.80
CA ARG A 91 1.81 5.89 6.84
C ARG A 91 1.26 7.02 7.68
N GLN A 92 0.08 7.56 7.48
CA GLN A 92 -0.30 8.71 8.34
C GLN A 92 -0.60 8.26 9.79
N LEU A 93 -1.62 7.45 10.00
CA LEU A 93 -2.14 7.16 11.34
C LEU A 93 -1.19 6.30 12.16
N LEU A 94 -0.82 5.12 11.66
CA LEU A 94 -0.04 4.17 12.44
C LEU A 94 1.40 4.66 12.66
N TRP A 95 2.05 5.19 11.63
CA TRP A 95 3.43 5.66 11.74
C TRP A 95 3.59 6.82 12.72
N GLU A 96 2.63 7.75 12.77
CA GLU A 96 2.69 8.90 13.70
C GLU A 96 2.52 8.49 15.17
N LYS A 97 1.95 7.30 15.44
CA LYS A 97 1.87 6.73 16.79
C LYS A 97 3.15 6.04 17.23
N LEU A 98 4.08 5.76 16.32
CA LEU A 98 5.32 5.04 16.59
C LEU A 98 6.48 6.05 16.71
N THR A 99 7.33 5.87 17.72
CA THR A 99 8.38 6.86 18.04
C THR A 99 9.68 6.63 17.25
N PHE A 100 10.07 5.37 17.04
CA PHE A 100 11.37 5.04 16.46
C PHE A 100 11.27 4.77 14.95
N PRO A 101 12.12 5.39 14.10
CA PRO A 101 12.07 5.21 12.63
C PRO A 101 12.18 3.75 12.17
N PHE A 102 13.03 2.97 12.84
CA PHE A 102 13.15 1.54 12.53
C PHE A 102 11.87 0.76 12.85
N VAL A 103 11.26 1.05 14.01
CA VAL A 103 10.00 0.43 14.43
C VAL A 103 8.85 0.84 13.51
N GLN A 104 8.82 2.09 13.06
CA GLN A 104 7.86 2.57 12.07
C GLN A 104 7.90 1.72 10.80
N VAL A 105 9.09 1.56 10.19
CA VAL A 105 9.27 0.78 8.97
C VAL A 105 8.87 -0.68 9.18
N VAL A 106 9.35 -1.32 10.26
CA VAL A 106 9.09 -2.74 10.52
C VAL A 106 7.61 -3.00 10.78
N VAL A 107 7.00 -2.26 11.71
CA VAL A 107 5.60 -2.50 12.12
C VAL A 107 4.63 -2.23 10.98
N THR A 108 4.80 -1.10 10.28
CA THR A 108 3.89 -0.74 9.20
C THR A 108 4.02 -1.68 8.00
N SER A 109 5.25 -2.11 7.67
CA SER A 109 5.46 -3.09 6.60
C SER A 109 4.95 -4.48 6.98
N PHE A 110 5.14 -4.91 8.23
CA PHE A 110 4.65 -6.21 8.70
C PHE A 110 3.12 -6.28 8.72
N LEU A 111 2.45 -5.27 9.25
CA LEU A 111 0.99 -5.21 9.25
C LEU A 111 0.40 -5.07 7.84
N PHE A 112 1.12 -4.40 6.93
CA PHE A 112 0.77 -4.36 5.50
C PHE A 112 0.83 -5.76 4.87
N VAL A 113 1.86 -6.56 5.16
CA VAL A 113 1.94 -7.95 4.69
C VAL A 113 0.76 -8.76 5.20
N LEU A 114 0.46 -8.68 6.50
CA LEU A 114 -0.63 -9.46 7.09
C LEU A 114 -2.01 -9.12 6.52
N SER A 115 -2.29 -7.84 6.23
CA SER A 115 -3.59 -7.43 5.67
C SER A 115 -3.84 -7.95 4.27
N HIS A 116 -2.77 -8.26 3.52
CA HIS A 116 -2.84 -8.85 2.19
C HIS A 116 -3.04 -10.37 2.18
N GLY A 117 -3.11 -11.00 3.36
CA GLY A 117 -3.43 -12.41 3.53
C GLY A 117 -2.52 -13.35 2.73
N PRO A 118 -1.19 -13.28 2.90
CA PRO A 118 -0.25 -14.11 2.17
C PRO A 118 -0.52 -15.60 2.47
N ASN A 119 -0.69 -16.38 1.41
CA ASN A 119 -1.01 -17.81 1.48
C ASN A 119 0.11 -18.71 0.94
N GLN A 120 1.15 -18.10 0.36
CA GLN A 120 2.31 -18.79 -0.23
C GLN A 120 3.58 -17.99 0.01
N ILE A 121 4.74 -18.66 -0.01
CA ILE A 121 6.05 -18.02 0.23
C ILE A 121 6.28 -16.84 -0.72
N GLY A 122 5.97 -16.98 -2.01
CA GLY A 122 6.07 -15.88 -2.98
C GLY A 122 5.22 -14.66 -2.60
N SER A 123 4.02 -14.86 -2.04
CA SER A 123 3.15 -13.76 -1.60
C SER A 123 3.68 -13.06 -0.34
N TRP A 124 4.32 -13.80 0.57
CA TRP A 124 5.04 -13.22 1.71
C TRP A 124 6.16 -12.29 1.23
N PHE A 125 6.99 -12.75 0.30
CA PHE A 125 8.06 -11.93 -0.26
C PHE A 125 7.52 -10.73 -1.04
N MET A 126 6.52 -10.92 -1.91
CA MET A 126 5.95 -9.82 -2.70
C MET A 126 5.42 -8.69 -1.81
N TYR A 127 4.58 -9.01 -0.83
CA TYR A 127 4.02 -7.97 0.04
C TYR A 127 5.05 -7.37 0.98
N SER A 128 6.09 -8.12 1.38
CA SER A 128 7.17 -7.59 2.21
C SER A 128 7.99 -6.55 1.44
N CYS A 129 8.38 -6.86 0.20
CA CYS A 129 9.07 -5.92 -0.67
C CYS A 129 8.22 -4.67 -0.95
N LEU A 130 6.91 -4.85 -1.17
CA LEU A 130 5.97 -3.76 -1.38
C LEU A 130 5.87 -2.85 -0.14
N GLY A 131 5.59 -3.43 1.03
CA GLY A 131 5.45 -2.71 2.29
C GLY A 131 6.71 -1.93 2.66
N LEU A 132 7.89 -2.55 2.49
CA LEU A 132 9.19 -1.91 2.74
C LEU A 132 9.50 -0.79 1.76
N THR A 133 9.24 -0.98 0.45
CA THR A 133 9.51 0.06 -0.55
C THR A 133 8.65 1.30 -0.29
N LEU A 134 7.36 1.09 -0.02
CA LEU A 134 6.46 2.17 0.37
C LEU A 134 6.88 2.84 1.69
N ALA A 135 7.61 2.15 2.57
CA ALA A 135 8.06 2.69 3.86
C ALA A 135 9.29 3.57 3.66
N ALA A 136 10.17 3.16 2.74
CA ALA A 136 11.38 3.87 2.40
C ALA A 136 11.12 5.14 1.57
N VAL A 137 10.06 5.16 0.75
CA VAL A 137 9.75 6.28 -0.17
C VAL A 137 9.01 7.44 0.52
N ARG A 138 8.62 7.29 1.79
CA ARG A 138 7.96 8.35 2.56
C ARG A 138 8.90 9.49 2.98
#